data_AF-A0A9Q3KC02-F1
#
_entry.id   AF-A0A9Q3KC02-F1
#
_cell.length_a   1.000
_cell.length_b   1.000
_cell.length_c   1.000
_cell.angle_alpha   90.00
_cell.angle_beta   90.00
_cell.angle_gamma   90.00
#
_symmetry.space_group_name_H-M   'P 1'
#
loop_
_entity.id
_entity.type
_entity.pdbx_description
1 polymer ?
#
loop_
_entity_poly.entity_id
_entity_poly.type
_entity_poly.pdbx_seq_one_letter_code
_entity_poly.pdbx_strand_id
1 'polypeptide(L)'
;MTNKILDNLQLQIKNVHVRYEDKISVPGHAFLIGLSLAELSVVSTDENCCKSFIVGSKAGIHKLKSLDLLAIDFSTNSISLFHLTQEQFQKHFTKMISQSENSNSTDSMLLDHQYILNTVSGEGKLVLCKHPTKDLAKINYQLTLSELAFLIDAGQYQHTLSCLDLFHFFNRRQEFLRFHPGDTSVTKNKARALWSFAIAATQHEVHQRAYKWTWDCFCQRKDDHKLYISLFQVAQLGTLALNSVSI
;
A
#
# COMPACT_ATOMS: atom_id res chain seq x y z
N MET A 1 -9.65 26.19 7.54
CA MET A 1 -9.85 26.36 6.08
C MET A 1 -9.57 25.10 5.27
N THR A 2 -8.63 24.24 5.69
CA THR A 2 -8.23 22.99 5.02
C THR A 2 -9.38 22.03 4.66
N ASN A 3 -10.37 21.84 5.53
CA ASN A 3 -11.52 20.95 5.22
C ASN A 3 -12.34 21.41 4.00
N LYS A 4 -12.52 22.72 3.78
CA LYS A 4 -13.33 23.22 2.65
C LYS A 4 -12.67 22.95 1.29
N ILE A 5 -11.33 22.89 1.26
CA ILE A 5 -10.56 22.60 0.04
C ILE A 5 -10.67 21.12 -0.30
N LEU A 6 -10.51 20.24 0.70
CA LEU A 6 -10.63 18.78 0.51
C LEU A 6 -12.04 18.36 0.09
N ASP A 7 -13.06 19.02 0.63
CA ASP A 7 -14.47 18.75 0.31
C ASP A 7 -14.73 18.89 -1.19
N ASN A 8 -14.14 19.90 -1.85
CA ASN A 8 -14.35 20.21 -3.27
C ASN A 8 -13.17 19.88 -4.18
N LEU A 9 -12.15 19.17 -3.68
CA LEU A 9 -10.99 18.80 -4.47
C LEU A 9 -11.42 17.92 -5.65
N GLN A 10 -11.06 18.36 -6.85
CA GLN A 10 -11.09 17.57 -8.07
C GLN A 10 -9.67 17.10 -8.38
N LEU A 11 -9.52 15.80 -8.61
CA LEU A 11 -8.24 15.16 -8.87
C LEU A 11 -8.37 14.28 -10.11
N GLN A 12 -7.44 14.44 -11.05
CA GLN A 12 -7.35 13.64 -12.26
C GLN A 12 -5.89 13.22 -12.42
N ILE A 13 -5.64 11.93 -12.31
CA ILE A 13 -4.32 11.33 -12.47
C ILE A 13 -4.38 10.45 -13.71
N LYS A 14 -3.46 10.65 -14.64
CA LYS A 14 -3.38 9.89 -15.89
C LYS A 14 -2.06 9.16 -16.00
N ASN A 15 -2.04 8.10 -16.81
CA ASN A 15 -0.83 7.37 -17.17
C ASN A 15 -0.05 6.90 -15.95
N VAL A 16 -0.75 6.25 -15.02
CA VAL A 16 -0.13 5.68 -13.82
C VAL A 16 0.34 4.28 -14.15
N HIS A 17 1.61 4.01 -13.87
CA HIS A 17 2.13 2.66 -13.84
C HIS A 17 3.00 2.53 -12.60
N VAL A 18 2.77 1.48 -11.83
CA VAL A 18 3.54 1.14 -10.65
C VAL A 18 4.13 -0.23 -10.89
N ARG A 19 5.45 -0.33 -10.83
CA ARG A 19 6.18 -1.54 -11.21
C ARG A 19 7.02 -2.00 -10.03
N TYR A 20 6.78 -3.23 -9.58
CA TYR A 20 7.55 -3.91 -8.56
C TYR A 20 8.38 -5.02 -9.22
N GLU A 21 9.71 -4.91 -9.13
CA GLU A 21 10.66 -5.91 -9.61
C GLU A 21 11.27 -6.65 -8.43
N ASP A 22 11.24 -7.98 -8.47
CA ASP A 22 11.85 -8.83 -7.46
C ASP A 22 12.82 -9.83 -8.09
N LYS A 23 14.07 -9.77 -7.64
CA LYS A 23 15.16 -10.69 -8.01
C LYS A 23 15.64 -11.55 -6.84
N ILE A 24 15.05 -11.37 -5.66
CA ILE A 24 15.54 -11.90 -4.39
C ILE A 24 14.68 -13.08 -3.94
N SER A 25 13.34 -13.00 -4.09
CA SER A 25 12.42 -14.02 -3.59
C SER A 25 12.60 -15.39 -4.22
N VAL A 26 12.86 -15.44 -5.53
CA VAL A 26 13.18 -16.69 -6.23
C VAL A 26 14.55 -16.56 -6.90
N PRO A 27 15.60 -17.16 -6.33
CA PRO A 27 16.93 -17.13 -6.93
C PRO A 27 16.92 -17.64 -8.37
N GLY A 28 17.47 -16.85 -9.29
CA GLY A 28 17.55 -17.20 -10.71
C GLY A 28 16.27 -16.92 -11.52
N HIS A 29 15.15 -16.55 -10.88
CA HIS A 29 13.90 -16.22 -11.57
C HIS A 29 13.36 -14.87 -11.09
N ALA A 30 13.68 -13.83 -11.86
CA ALA A 30 13.19 -12.49 -11.58
C ALA A 30 11.76 -12.34 -12.09
N PHE A 31 10.85 -11.96 -11.19
CA PHE A 31 9.47 -11.68 -11.57
C PHE A 31 9.13 -10.21 -11.38
N LEU A 32 8.02 -9.85 -12.02
CA LEU A 32 7.46 -8.52 -12.06
C LEU A 32 6.03 -8.56 -11.59
N ILE A 33 5.65 -7.56 -10.80
CA ILE A 33 4.24 -7.22 -10.60
C ILE A 33 4.07 -5.75 -10.98
N GLY A 34 3.23 -5.48 -11.97
CA GLY A 34 2.85 -4.14 -12.39
C GLY A 34 1.38 -3.86 -12.16
N LEU A 35 1.08 -2.59 -11.90
CA LEU A 35 -0.26 -2.04 -11.89
C LEU A 35 -0.25 -0.86 -12.85
N SER A 36 -1.07 -0.94 -13.89
CA SER A 36 -1.24 0.13 -14.86
C SER A 36 -2.65 0.68 -14.82
N LEU A 37 -2.78 1.99 -15.02
CA LEU A 37 -4.04 2.71 -15.00
C LEU A 37 -3.97 3.89 -15.98
N ALA A 38 -4.88 3.92 -16.94
CA ALA A 38 -4.93 5.02 -17.90
C ALA A 38 -5.40 6.31 -17.25
N GLU A 39 -6.49 6.25 -16.47
CA GLU A 39 -7.04 7.42 -15.80
C GLU A 39 -7.74 7.08 -14.48
N LEU A 40 -7.45 7.88 -13.44
CA LEU A 40 -8.23 7.98 -12.21
C LEU A 40 -8.74 9.41 -12.08
N SER A 41 -10.05 9.58 -12.09
CA SER A 41 -10.67 10.88 -11.79
C SER A 41 -11.51 10.81 -10.53
N VAL A 42 -11.47 11.87 -9.73
CA VAL A 42 -12.27 12.05 -8.52
C VAL A 42 -12.83 13.45 -8.57
N VAL A 43 -14.16 13.55 -8.61
CA VAL A 43 -14.88 14.83 -8.71
C VAL A 43 -15.90 14.90 -7.59
N SER A 44 -16.09 16.09 -7.03
CA SER A 44 -17.14 16.33 -6.04
C SER A 44 -18.47 16.56 -6.76
N THR A 45 -19.53 15.94 -6.27
CA THR A 45 -20.84 15.87 -6.94
C THR A 45 -21.97 16.21 -5.97
N ASP A 46 -23.16 16.49 -6.49
CA ASP A 46 -24.37 16.56 -5.69
C ASP A 46 -24.98 15.16 -5.47
N GLU A 47 -26.15 15.12 -4.80
CA GLU A 47 -26.90 13.89 -4.51
C GLU A 47 -27.29 13.12 -5.79
N ASN A 48 -27.49 13.85 -6.89
CA ASN A 48 -27.88 13.35 -8.20
C ASN A 48 -26.68 12.94 -9.08
N CYS A 49 -25.47 12.87 -8.51
CA CYS A 49 -24.22 12.57 -9.21
C CYS A 49 -23.82 13.59 -10.29
N CYS A 50 -24.40 14.79 -10.28
CA CYS A 50 -24.00 15.87 -11.16
C CYS A 50 -22.80 16.62 -10.57
N LYS A 51 -21.83 16.98 -11.41
CA LYS A 51 -20.65 17.74 -11.00
C LYS A 51 -21.08 19.10 -10.47
N SER A 52 -20.84 19.36 -9.19
CA SER A 52 -21.26 20.61 -8.54
C SER A 52 -20.29 21.00 -7.42
N PHE A 53 -20.20 22.30 -7.17
CA PHE A 53 -19.39 22.84 -6.08
C PHE A 53 -20.22 22.85 -4.80
N ILE A 54 -19.77 22.10 -3.79
CA ILE A 54 -20.48 21.92 -2.53
C ILE A 54 -20.10 23.04 -1.56
N VAL A 55 -21.02 23.96 -1.28
CA VAL A 55 -20.86 24.99 -0.23
C VAL A 55 -21.74 24.66 0.96
N GLY A 56 -21.13 24.25 2.07
CA GLY A 56 -21.84 24.16 3.36
C GLY A 56 -22.88 23.04 3.47
N SER A 57 -22.73 21.93 2.75
CA SER A 57 -23.63 20.77 2.89
C SER A 57 -23.65 20.27 4.34
N LYS A 58 -24.85 20.27 4.93
CA LYS A 58 -25.16 19.65 6.23
C LYS A 58 -25.38 18.14 6.12
N ALA A 59 -25.70 17.64 4.92
CA ALA A 59 -26.14 16.26 4.69
C ALA A 59 -24.98 15.28 4.41
N GLY A 60 -23.89 15.73 3.78
CA GLY A 60 -22.75 14.87 3.43
C GLY A 60 -21.97 15.37 2.22
N ILE A 61 -20.83 14.75 1.95
CA ILE A 61 -19.97 15.01 0.79
C ILE A 61 -20.12 13.83 -0.17
N HIS A 62 -20.51 14.10 -1.41
CA HIS A 62 -20.58 13.09 -2.47
C HIS A 62 -19.38 13.26 -3.40
N LYS A 63 -18.64 12.18 -3.62
CA LYS A 63 -17.54 12.14 -4.59
C LYS A 63 -17.79 11.01 -5.58
N LEU A 64 -17.76 11.36 -6.86
CA LEU A 64 -17.78 10.41 -7.96
C LEU A 64 -16.34 10.13 -8.39
N LYS A 65 -16.01 8.86 -8.54
CA LYS A 65 -14.71 8.38 -9.00
C LYS A 65 -14.91 7.65 -10.32
N SER A 66 -14.09 7.94 -11.32
CA SER A 66 -13.99 7.15 -12.54
C SER A 66 -12.62 6.49 -12.58
N LEU A 67 -12.60 5.23 -12.94
CA LEU A 67 -11.41 4.40 -13.09
C LEU A 67 -11.42 3.85 -14.50
N ASP A 68 -10.44 4.23 -15.32
CA ASP A 68 -10.38 3.80 -16.72
C ASP A 68 -9.14 2.92 -16.94
N LEU A 69 -9.37 1.72 -17.48
CA LEU A 69 -8.34 0.75 -17.90
C LEU A 69 -7.33 0.44 -16.78
N LEU A 70 -7.82 -0.01 -15.62
CA LEU A 70 -6.99 -0.60 -14.58
C LEU A 70 -6.58 -2.02 -15.01
N ALA A 71 -5.29 -2.30 -15.10
CA ALA A 71 -4.77 -3.65 -15.32
C ALA A 71 -3.68 -4.00 -14.32
N ILE A 72 -3.57 -5.30 -14.03
CA ILE A 72 -2.50 -5.84 -13.17
C ILE A 72 -1.73 -6.86 -14.00
N ASP A 73 -0.46 -6.57 -14.25
CA ASP A 73 0.46 -7.46 -14.93
C ASP A 73 1.35 -8.21 -13.92
N PHE A 74 1.59 -9.49 -14.19
CA PHE A 74 2.53 -10.31 -13.45
C PHE A 74 3.37 -11.12 -14.43
N SER A 75 4.61 -10.72 -14.66
CA SER A 75 5.51 -11.42 -15.57
C SER A 75 6.54 -12.25 -14.81
N THR A 76 6.60 -13.56 -15.07
CA THR A 76 7.42 -14.53 -14.30
C THR A 76 8.90 -14.61 -14.72
N ASN A 77 9.27 -14.02 -15.86
CA ASN A 77 10.65 -13.97 -16.37
C ASN A 77 10.95 -12.60 -17.01
N SER A 78 10.88 -11.54 -16.20
CA SER A 78 11.03 -10.18 -16.74
C SER A 78 12.49 -9.71 -16.73
N ILE A 79 12.86 -8.95 -17.76
CA ILE A 79 14.12 -8.20 -17.77
C ILE A 79 13.94 -6.96 -16.90
N SER A 80 14.89 -6.74 -16.01
CA SER A 80 14.87 -5.59 -15.11
C SER A 80 15.20 -4.31 -15.85
N LEU A 81 14.38 -3.27 -15.62
CA LEU A 81 14.58 -1.95 -16.23
C LEU A 81 15.66 -1.12 -15.53
N PHE A 82 16.20 -1.60 -14.40
CA PHE A 82 17.19 -0.88 -13.58
C PHE A 82 18.49 -0.56 -14.31
N HIS A 83 18.86 -1.37 -15.31
CA HIS A 83 20.13 -1.21 -16.04
C HIS A 83 20.01 -0.30 -17.27
N LEU A 84 18.82 0.23 -17.57
CA LEU A 84 18.57 1.05 -18.76
C LEU A 84 18.92 2.52 -18.52
N THR A 85 19.34 3.20 -19.58
CA THR A 85 19.48 4.67 -19.59
C THR A 85 18.13 5.34 -19.34
N GLN A 86 18.11 6.51 -18.70
CA GLN A 86 16.87 7.23 -18.37
C GLN A 86 15.91 7.41 -19.55
N GLU A 87 16.41 7.73 -20.74
CA GLU A 87 15.60 7.90 -21.95
C GLU A 87 14.95 6.59 -22.40
N GLN A 88 15.70 5.49 -22.32
CA GLN A 88 15.20 4.14 -22.63
C GLN A 88 14.18 3.71 -21.58
N PHE A 89 14.45 3.95 -20.31
CA PHE A 89 13.53 3.67 -19.21
C PHE A 89 12.18 4.37 -19.43
N GLN A 90 12.19 5.69 -19.68
CA GLN A 90 10.95 6.45 -19.91
C GLN A 90 10.18 5.93 -21.13
N LYS A 91 10.86 5.62 -22.22
CA LYS A 91 10.24 5.09 -23.43
C LYS A 91 9.61 3.71 -23.20
N HIS A 92 10.33 2.80 -22.55
CA HIS A 92 9.82 1.47 -22.22
C HIS A 92 8.67 1.53 -21.22
N PHE A 93 8.80 2.34 -20.17
CA PHE A 93 7.80 2.48 -19.12
C PHE A 93 6.50 3.10 -19.63
N THR A 94 6.59 4.09 -20.53
CA THR A 94 5.40 4.72 -21.14
C THR A 94 4.70 3.78 -22.12
N LYS A 95 5.46 2.94 -22.84
CA LYS A 95 4.91 1.92 -23.76
C LYS A 95 4.16 0.80 -23.01
N MET A 96 4.51 0.54 -21.76
CA MET A 96 3.87 -0.49 -20.91
C MET A 96 2.53 -0.03 -20.31
N ILE A 97 2.23 1.27 -20.31
CA ILE A 97 0.90 1.75 -19.92
C ILE A 97 -0.07 1.39 -21.03
N SER A 98 -1.07 0.56 -20.73
CA SER A 98 -2.17 0.18 -21.61
C SER A 98 -2.85 1.45 -22.16
N GLN A 99 -2.45 1.90 -23.36
CA GLN A 99 -3.14 2.98 -24.07
C GLN A 99 -4.30 2.37 -24.85
N SER A 100 -5.47 3.02 -24.77
CA SER A 100 -6.66 2.62 -25.52
C SER A 100 -6.32 2.52 -27.02
N GLU A 101 -6.41 1.30 -27.56
CA GLU A 101 -6.61 0.92 -28.96
C GLU A 101 -6.28 1.95 -30.06
N ASN A 102 -5.01 2.35 -30.21
CA ASN A 102 -4.58 3.07 -31.42
C ASN A 102 -3.16 2.77 -31.89
N SER A 103 -2.48 1.78 -31.32
CA SER A 103 -1.24 1.25 -31.89
C SER A 103 -1.52 -0.01 -32.69
N ASN A 104 -2.05 0.18 -33.91
CA ASN A 104 -1.83 -0.77 -35.00
C ASN A 104 -0.32 -0.75 -35.31
N SER A 105 0.47 -1.48 -34.55
CA SER A 105 1.86 -1.76 -34.92
C SER A 105 2.23 -3.18 -34.54
N THR A 106 2.60 -3.90 -35.60
CA THR A 106 3.26 -5.20 -35.69
C THR A 106 4.57 -5.26 -34.90
N ASP A 107 4.50 -5.07 -33.58
CA ASP A 107 5.63 -5.15 -32.64
C ASP A 107 5.22 -5.99 -31.42
N SER A 108 4.53 -7.09 -31.72
CA SER A 108 4.01 -8.10 -30.79
C SER A 108 5.11 -8.90 -30.07
N MET A 109 6.39 -8.68 -30.37
CA MET A 109 7.49 -9.46 -29.78
C MET A 109 7.99 -8.92 -28.42
N LEU A 110 7.57 -7.74 -27.99
CA LEU A 110 8.14 -7.08 -26.79
C LEU A 110 7.20 -6.95 -25.58
N LEU A 111 5.92 -7.33 -25.69
CA LEU A 111 4.93 -7.16 -24.62
C LEU A 111 4.14 -8.46 -24.39
N ASP A 112 4.83 -9.54 -24.05
CA ASP A 112 4.18 -10.72 -23.46
C ASP A 112 3.91 -10.44 -21.96
N HIS A 113 3.15 -9.37 -21.68
CA HIS A 113 2.73 -9.05 -20.33
C HIS A 113 1.63 -10.04 -19.96
N GLN A 114 1.95 -10.97 -19.07
CA GLN A 114 0.98 -11.88 -18.53
C GLN A 114 0.10 -11.11 -17.54
N TYR A 115 -1.13 -10.79 -17.93
CA TYR A 115 -2.06 -10.06 -17.08
C TYR A 115 -2.74 -11.02 -16.10
N ILE A 116 -2.70 -10.66 -14.81
CA ILE A 116 -3.54 -11.31 -13.79
C ILE A 116 -4.96 -10.75 -13.87
N LEU A 117 -5.06 -9.43 -14.03
CA LEU A 117 -6.32 -8.74 -14.20
C LEU A 117 -6.28 -8.01 -15.54
N ASN A 118 -7.16 -8.43 -16.45
CA ASN A 118 -7.39 -7.70 -17.69
C ASN A 118 -7.90 -6.29 -17.39
N THR A 119 -7.71 -5.38 -18.34
CA THR A 119 -8.14 -3.98 -18.21
C THR A 119 -9.61 -3.88 -17.80
N VAL A 120 -9.85 -3.36 -16.60
CA VAL A 120 -11.19 -3.12 -16.06
C VAL A 120 -11.40 -1.61 -15.94
N SER A 121 -12.59 -1.16 -16.34
CA SER A 121 -13.03 0.21 -16.11
C SER A 121 -14.21 0.20 -15.15
N GLY A 122 -14.47 1.32 -14.49
CA GLY A 122 -15.62 1.43 -13.62
C GLY A 122 -15.77 2.76 -12.92
N GLU A 123 -16.87 2.86 -12.20
CA GLU A 123 -17.29 4.07 -11.50
C GLU A 123 -17.50 3.77 -10.02
N GLY A 124 -17.07 4.69 -9.16
CA GLY A 124 -17.22 4.59 -7.72
C GLY A 124 -17.95 5.80 -7.16
N LYS A 125 -19.07 5.61 -6.46
CA LYS A 125 -19.78 6.65 -5.72
C LYS A 125 -19.41 6.55 -4.23
N LEU A 126 -18.79 7.60 -3.71
CA LEU A 126 -18.46 7.76 -2.29
C LEU A 126 -19.39 8.81 -1.65
N VAL A 127 -20.07 8.43 -0.59
CA VAL A 127 -20.86 9.34 0.24
C VAL A 127 -20.26 9.37 1.64
N LEU A 128 -19.77 10.53 2.06
CA LEU A 128 -19.21 10.77 3.37
C LEU A 128 -20.19 11.60 4.20
N CYS A 129 -20.81 10.99 5.19
CA CYS A 129 -21.72 11.65 6.11
C CYS A 129 -20.92 12.33 7.24
N LYS A 130 -21.07 13.65 7.38
CA LYS A 130 -20.38 14.42 8.44
C LYS A 130 -20.94 14.11 9.83
N HIS A 131 -22.22 13.74 9.92
CA HIS A 131 -22.92 13.44 11.18
C HIS A 131 -23.54 12.03 11.09
N PRO A 132 -22.78 10.98 11.43
CA PRO A 132 -23.29 9.62 11.39
C PRO A 132 -24.37 9.43 12.47
N THR A 133 -25.46 8.77 12.10
CA THR A 133 -26.55 8.38 13.00
C THR A 133 -26.60 6.84 13.04
N LYS A 134 -27.34 6.22 13.97
CA LYS A 134 -27.47 4.74 14.02
C LYS A 134 -27.89 4.11 12.68
N ASP A 135 -28.68 4.84 11.89
CA ASP A 135 -29.19 4.38 10.60
C ASP A 135 -28.34 4.83 9.40
N LEU A 136 -27.38 5.76 9.59
CA LEU A 136 -26.55 6.33 8.54
C LEU A 136 -25.07 6.06 8.78
N ALA A 137 -24.50 5.20 7.93
CA ALA A 137 -23.07 4.93 7.93
C ALA A 137 -22.26 6.21 7.64
N LYS A 138 -21.16 6.40 8.37
CA LYS A 138 -20.25 7.54 8.14
C LYS A 138 -19.70 7.56 6.73
N ILE A 139 -19.43 6.38 6.16
CA ILE A 139 -18.84 6.18 4.84
C ILE A 139 -19.72 5.16 4.12
N ASN A 140 -20.28 5.54 2.99
CA ASN A 140 -20.94 4.63 2.07
C ASN A 140 -20.19 4.67 0.72
N TYR A 141 -19.79 3.50 0.22
CA TYR A 141 -19.03 3.38 -1.02
C TYR A 141 -19.69 2.33 -1.90
N GLN A 142 -20.08 2.75 -3.11
CA GLN A 142 -20.61 1.90 -4.14
C GLN A 142 -19.62 1.89 -5.30
N LEU A 143 -19.25 0.70 -5.77
CA LEU A 143 -18.32 0.53 -6.88
C LEU A 143 -18.98 -0.34 -7.95
N THR A 144 -19.03 0.19 -9.16
CA THR A 144 -19.56 -0.48 -10.35
C THR A 144 -18.40 -0.68 -11.30
N LEU A 145 -17.91 -1.90 -11.42
CA LEU A 145 -16.83 -2.26 -12.35
C LEU A 145 -17.43 -2.97 -13.57
N SER A 146 -16.77 -2.85 -14.71
CA SER A 146 -16.96 -3.77 -15.82
C SER A 146 -16.51 -5.18 -15.43
N GLU A 147 -16.71 -6.15 -16.32
CA GLU A 147 -16.37 -7.54 -16.09
C GLU A 147 -14.95 -7.71 -15.50
N LEU A 148 -14.87 -8.44 -14.39
CA LEU A 148 -13.62 -8.78 -13.71
C LEU A 148 -13.23 -10.20 -14.10
N ALA A 149 -12.18 -10.31 -14.91
CA ALA A 149 -11.58 -11.59 -15.27
C ALA A 149 -10.18 -11.69 -14.64
N PHE A 150 -10.02 -12.64 -13.71
CA PHE A 150 -8.74 -12.96 -13.10
C PHE A 150 -8.17 -14.24 -13.72
N LEU A 151 -6.95 -14.17 -14.24
CA LEU A 151 -6.25 -15.30 -14.84
C LEU A 151 -4.89 -15.45 -14.15
N ILE A 152 -4.67 -16.58 -13.48
CA ILE A 152 -3.41 -16.83 -12.78
C ILE A 152 -2.79 -18.09 -13.37
N ASP A 153 -1.57 -17.95 -13.87
CA ASP A 153 -0.76 -19.07 -14.33
C ASP A 153 -0.07 -19.80 -13.15
N ALA A 154 0.26 -21.08 -13.35
CA ALA A 154 0.95 -21.90 -12.36
C ALA A 154 2.28 -21.29 -11.92
N GLY A 155 3.04 -20.68 -12.85
CA GLY A 155 4.28 -19.97 -12.52
C GLY A 155 4.01 -18.77 -11.61
N GLN A 156 3.04 -17.92 -11.97
CA GLN A 156 2.67 -16.74 -11.18
C GLN A 156 2.29 -17.13 -9.75
N TYR A 157 1.49 -18.19 -9.60
CA TYR A 157 1.10 -18.71 -8.29
C TYR A 157 2.31 -19.11 -7.42
N GLN A 158 3.28 -19.84 -7.99
CA GLN A 158 4.49 -20.24 -7.27
C GLN A 158 5.36 -19.04 -6.86
N HIS A 159 5.50 -18.05 -7.75
CA HIS A 159 6.23 -16.82 -7.45
C HIS A 159 5.53 -15.99 -6.36
N THR A 160 4.20 -15.89 -6.39
CA THR A 160 3.42 -15.23 -5.33
C THR A 160 3.65 -15.89 -3.98
N LEU A 161 3.60 -17.23 -3.89
CA LEU A 161 3.86 -17.94 -2.63
C LEU A 161 5.28 -17.68 -2.12
N SER A 162 6.28 -17.78 -3.00
CA SER A 162 7.68 -17.54 -2.64
C SER A 162 7.91 -16.11 -2.14
N CYS A 163 7.26 -15.13 -2.79
CA CYS A 163 7.28 -13.73 -2.38
C CYS A 163 6.66 -13.54 -1.00
N LEU A 164 5.49 -14.14 -0.74
CA LEU A 164 4.82 -14.10 0.57
C LEU A 164 5.69 -14.71 1.68
N ASP A 165 6.33 -15.83 1.42
CA ASP A 165 7.24 -16.48 2.37
C ASP A 165 8.43 -15.58 2.72
N LEU A 166 9.01 -14.92 1.71
CA LEU A 166 10.10 -13.96 1.91
C LEU A 166 9.64 -12.72 2.69
N PHE A 167 8.47 -12.17 2.40
CA PHE A 167 7.90 -11.06 3.17
C PHE A 167 7.65 -11.46 4.63
N HIS A 168 7.10 -12.65 4.86
CA HIS A 168 6.91 -13.18 6.21
C HIS A 168 8.24 -13.35 6.94
N PHE A 169 9.26 -13.89 6.27
CA PHE A 169 10.61 -14.01 6.81
C PHE A 169 11.22 -12.63 7.17
N PHE A 170 11.08 -11.63 6.30
CA PHE A 170 11.61 -10.29 6.56
C PHE A 170 10.89 -9.56 7.69
N ASN A 171 9.56 -9.62 7.73
CA ASN A 171 8.78 -9.03 8.82
C ASN A 171 9.18 -9.63 10.17
N ARG A 172 9.35 -10.96 10.24
CA ARG A 172 9.85 -11.62 11.46
C ARG A 172 11.29 -11.22 11.76
N ARG A 173 12.17 -11.17 10.75
CA ARG A 173 13.57 -10.77 10.93
C ARG A 173 13.70 -9.35 11.49
N GLN A 174 12.84 -8.43 11.08
CA GLN A 174 12.87 -7.03 11.50
C GLN A 174 12.85 -6.88 13.03
N GLU A 175 12.05 -7.67 13.73
CA GLU A 175 11.94 -7.64 15.20
C GLU A 175 13.26 -8.03 15.91
N PHE A 176 14.06 -8.85 15.25
CA PHE A 176 15.33 -9.36 15.77
C PHE A 176 16.55 -8.62 15.22
N LEU A 177 16.39 -7.68 14.28
CA LEU A 177 17.51 -6.91 13.71
C LEU A 177 18.31 -6.17 14.79
N ARG A 178 17.66 -5.69 15.86
CA ARG A 178 18.36 -5.03 16.99
C ARG A 178 19.36 -5.92 17.73
N PHE A 179 19.17 -7.23 17.68
CA PHE A 179 20.08 -8.19 18.30
C PHE A 179 21.14 -8.68 17.34
N HIS A 180 21.01 -8.35 16.04
CA HIS A 180 21.93 -8.81 15.02
C HIS A 180 23.36 -8.36 15.36
N PRO A 181 24.34 -9.28 15.34
CA PRO A 181 25.71 -8.93 15.69
C PRO A 181 26.26 -7.96 14.66
N GLY A 182 26.97 -6.92 15.10
CA GLY A 182 27.66 -5.99 14.21
C GLY A 182 28.79 -6.69 13.45
N ASP A 183 29.11 -6.21 12.24
CA ASP A 183 30.04 -6.87 11.31
C ASP A 183 31.42 -7.15 11.93
N THR A 184 31.89 -6.27 12.81
CA THR A 184 33.17 -6.42 13.52
C THR A 184 33.22 -7.64 14.45
N SER A 185 32.09 -8.02 15.05
CA SER A 185 31.98 -9.18 15.93
C SER A 185 31.90 -10.50 15.15
N VAL A 186 31.27 -10.47 13.97
CA VAL A 186 31.15 -11.61 13.06
C VAL A 186 32.51 -11.97 12.46
N THR A 187 33.31 -10.99 12.07
CA THR A 187 34.65 -11.21 11.50
C THR A 187 35.63 -11.80 12.52
N LYS A 188 35.50 -11.46 13.81
CA LYS A 188 36.35 -12.03 14.87
C LYS A 188 36.01 -13.48 15.19
N ASN A 189 34.73 -13.78 15.39
CA ASN A 189 34.25 -15.14 15.64
C ASN A 189 32.78 -15.26 15.27
N LYS A 190 32.54 -15.73 14.04
CA LYS A 190 31.20 -15.91 13.48
C LYS A 190 30.32 -16.82 14.33
N ALA A 191 30.86 -17.95 14.80
CA ALA A 191 30.09 -18.91 15.58
C ALA A 191 29.59 -18.30 16.90
N ARG A 192 30.48 -17.65 17.66
CA ARG A 192 30.12 -17.02 18.94
C ARG A 192 29.12 -15.88 18.75
N ALA A 193 29.32 -15.04 17.73
CA ALA A 193 28.43 -13.91 17.45
C ALA A 193 26.99 -14.38 17.12
N LEU A 194 26.85 -15.43 16.30
CA LEU A 194 25.55 -16.01 15.94
C LEU A 194 24.89 -16.72 17.13
N TRP A 195 25.66 -17.41 17.98
CA TRP A 195 25.12 -18.03 19.20
C TRP A 195 24.63 -16.99 20.21
N SER A 196 25.39 -15.92 20.45
CA SER A 196 24.94 -14.81 21.30
C SER A 196 23.65 -14.17 20.77
N PHE A 197 23.55 -14.00 19.45
CA PHE A 197 22.33 -13.51 18.80
C PHE A 197 21.14 -14.44 19.04
N ALA A 198 21.30 -15.75 18.81
CA ALA A 198 20.23 -16.72 19.01
C ALA A 198 19.73 -16.75 20.47
N ILE A 199 20.65 -16.65 21.43
CA ILE A 199 20.33 -16.57 22.86
C ILE A 199 19.55 -15.28 23.16
N ALA A 200 20.05 -14.12 22.72
CA ALA A 200 19.39 -12.83 22.96
C ALA A 200 18.00 -12.77 22.33
N ALA A 201 17.84 -13.26 21.09
CA ALA A 201 16.56 -13.31 20.39
C ALA A 201 15.54 -14.20 21.14
N THR A 202 15.95 -15.40 21.57
CA THR A 202 15.09 -16.33 22.30
C THR A 202 14.73 -15.80 23.68
N GLN A 203 15.69 -15.26 24.42
CA GLN A 203 15.45 -14.63 25.71
C GLN A 203 14.47 -13.47 25.61
N HIS A 204 14.61 -12.63 24.57
CA HIS A 204 13.69 -11.53 24.34
C HIS A 204 12.27 -12.02 24.10
N GLU A 205 12.09 -13.05 23.27
CA GLU A 205 10.77 -13.60 22.98
C GLU A 205 10.10 -14.20 24.22
N VAL A 206 10.85 -14.98 25.01
CA VAL A 206 10.36 -15.56 26.28
C VAL A 206 10.01 -14.45 27.27
N HIS A 207 10.90 -13.47 27.43
CA HIS A 207 10.68 -12.34 28.33
C HIS A 207 9.45 -11.52 27.92
N GLN A 208 9.28 -11.19 26.63
CA GLN A 208 8.10 -10.49 26.13
C GLN A 208 6.82 -11.26 26.36
N ARG A 209 6.82 -12.58 26.11
CA ARG A 209 5.65 -13.43 26.36
C ARG A 209 5.29 -13.46 27.84
N ALA A 210 6.28 -13.57 28.72
CA ALA A 210 6.05 -13.55 30.18
C ALA A 210 5.60 -12.17 30.67
N TYR A 211 6.28 -11.10 30.23
CA TYR A 211 5.97 -9.72 30.62
C TYR A 211 4.55 -9.30 30.23
N LYS A 212 4.05 -9.74 29.07
CA LYS A 212 2.65 -9.46 28.65
C LYS A 212 1.59 -9.91 29.66
N TRP A 213 1.92 -10.86 30.54
CA TRP A 213 1.02 -11.38 31.57
C TRP A 213 1.34 -10.85 32.99
N THR A 214 2.33 -9.98 33.16
CA THR A 214 2.62 -9.38 34.46
C THR A 214 1.67 -8.23 34.77
N TRP A 215 1.41 -8.02 36.06
CA TRP A 215 0.61 -6.88 36.54
C TRP A 215 1.22 -5.54 36.11
N ASP A 216 2.54 -5.44 36.03
CA ASP A 216 3.24 -4.23 35.56
C ASP A 216 2.87 -3.89 34.11
N CYS A 217 2.83 -4.88 33.20
CA CYS A 217 2.41 -4.65 31.82
C CYS A 217 0.95 -4.21 31.74
N PHE A 218 0.06 -4.80 32.55
CA PHE A 218 -1.34 -4.37 32.61
C PHE A 218 -1.49 -2.93 33.17
N CYS A 219 -0.74 -2.59 34.21
CA CYS A 219 -0.68 -1.23 34.75
C CYS A 219 -0.19 -0.23 33.70
N GLN A 220 0.93 -0.53 33.04
CA GLN A 220 1.50 0.31 31.99
C GLN A 220 0.49 0.54 30.86
N ARG A 221 -0.17 -0.52 30.36
CA ARG A 221 -1.19 -0.38 29.29
C ARG A 221 -2.38 0.47 29.71
N LYS A 222 -2.82 0.34 30.97
CA LYS A 222 -3.90 1.15 31.53
C LYS A 222 -3.47 2.63 31.62
N ASP A 223 -2.23 2.89 32.04
CA ASP A 223 -1.70 4.25 32.14
C ASP A 223 -1.46 4.86 30.74
N ASP A 224 -0.91 4.11 29.79
CA ASP A 224 -0.77 4.50 28.38
C ASP A 224 -2.13 4.82 27.75
N HIS A 225 -3.17 4.02 28.04
CA HIS A 225 -4.52 4.28 27.55
C HIS A 225 -5.10 5.58 28.13
N LYS A 226 -4.89 5.84 29.43
CA LYS A 226 -5.31 7.11 30.05
C LYS A 226 -4.57 8.30 29.44
N LEU A 227 -3.26 8.15 29.21
CA LEU A 227 -2.42 9.16 28.56
C LEU A 227 -2.85 9.40 27.11
N TYR A 228 -3.17 8.35 26.37
CA TYR A 228 -3.71 8.47 25.01
C TYR A 228 -5.02 9.25 25.00
N ILE A 229 -5.96 8.94 25.91
CA ILE A 229 -7.24 9.66 26.00
C ILE A 229 -7.00 11.14 26.29
N SER A 230 -6.13 11.47 27.25
CA SER A 230 -5.86 12.88 27.59
C SER A 230 -5.20 13.62 26.41
N LEU A 231 -4.22 13.01 25.75
CA LEU A 231 -3.57 13.58 24.57
C LEU A 231 -4.53 13.71 23.38
N PHE A 232 -5.41 12.73 23.16
CA PHE A 232 -6.42 12.76 22.12
C PHE A 232 -7.44 13.88 22.36
N GLN A 233 -7.88 14.07 23.60
CA GLN A 233 -8.74 15.18 23.98
C GLN A 233 -8.07 16.54 23.73
N VAL A 234 -6.79 16.68 24.10
CA VAL A 234 -6.01 17.90 23.84
C VAL A 234 -5.81 18.13 22.33
N ALA A 235 -5.53 17.08 21.56
CA ALA A 235 -5.39 17.13 20.12
C ALA A 235 -6.71 17.56 19.44
N GLN A 236 -7.85 17.04 19.92
CA GLN A 236 -9.18 17.38 19.42
C GLN A 236 -9.57 18.82 19.78
N LEU A 237 -9.09 19.35 20.91
CA LEU A 237 -9.26 20.73 21.34
C LEU A 237 -8.21 21.69 20.73
N GLY A 238 -7.31 21.20 19.88
CA GLY A 238 -6.31 22.01 19.17
C GLY A 238 -5.24 22.65 20.06
N THR A 239 -5.02 22.12 21.27
CA THR A 239 -4.17 22.73 22.32
C THR A 239 -2.87 21.97 22.57
N LEU A 240 -2.33 21.27 21.56
CA LEU A 240 -1.00 20.67 21.68
C LEU A 240 0.08 21.77 21.57
N ALA A 241 0.47 22.35 22.70
CA ALA A 241 1.71 23.12 22.79
C ALA A 241 2.89 22.15 22.66
N LEU A 242 3.75 22.37 21.67
CA LEU A 242 4.86 21.51 21.22
C LEU A 242 6.02 21.30 22.25
N ASN A 243 5.84 21.56 23.54
CA ASN A 243 6.95 21.73 24.49
C ASN A 243 7.03 20.72 25.65
N SER A 244 6.45 19.52 25.55
CA SER A 244 6.62 18.54 26.64
C SER A 244 6.66 17.08 26.17
N VAL A 245 7.54 16.77 25.22
CA VAL A 245 8.02 15.40 25.01
C VAL A 245 9.54 15.46 24.89
N SER A 246 10.23 15.39 26.03
CA SER A 246 11.64 15.00 26.08
C SER A 246 11.67 13.49 26.17
N ILE A 247 12.25 12.86 25.14
CA ILE A 247 12.62 11.44 25.08
C ILE A 247 13.72 11.17 26.10
#